data_AF-A0A7X3QAM0-F1
#
_entry.id   AF-A0A7X3QAM0-F1
#
_cell.length_a   1.000
_cell.length_b   1.000
_cell.length_c   1.000
_cell.angle_alpha   90.00
_cell.angle_beta   90.00
_cell.angle_gamma   90.00
#
_symmetry.space_group_name_H-M   'P 1'
#
loop_
_entity.id
_entity.type
_entity.pdbx_description
1 polymer ?
#
loop_
_entity_poly.entity_id
_entity_poly.type
_entity_poly.pdbx_seq_one_letter_code
_entity_poly.pdbx_strand_id
1 'polypeptide(L)'
;MKPHHRGRTGVIINWRVRPADLRGARVALVHDWLTGMRGGEKVLEALADLVPDASLFTLLHVPGAVSPCLEALRPRVSFVQYLPDARRRYRWYVGLFPAAVEQFDLDEFDLVLSTSHCAAKSVVRAGRARHVCYCHTPMRYAWDQFDNYFGPQRVGPLRNRLFRLAFSRLARWDAATAGRVDRYVANSHHVAARIRRYYNREATVVHPPVDTAFFSPNGSPPGSYFLIVSALVPYKRIEMAMHACRLARVPLRIAGEGPERGGAAAPRPPRGAVNSVGGATAITRG
;
A
#
# COMPACT_ATOMS: atom_id res chain seq x y z
N MET A 1 -22.23 -34.44 18.27
CA MET A 1 -22.68 -33.50 17.20
C MET A 1 -21.56 -32.47 17.00
N LYS A 2 -21.07 -32.34 15.76
CA LYS A 2 -19.83 -31.64 15.39
C LYS A 2 -19.88 -30.12 15.67
N PRO A 3 -18.76 -29.49 16.04
CA PRO A 3 -18.69 -28.05 16.23
C PRO A 3 -18.72 -27.30 14.89
N HIS A 4 -19.45 -26.18 14.86
CA HIS A 4 -19.50 -25.24 13.75
C HIS A 4 -18.13 -24.62 13.46
N HIS A 5 -17.54 -24.96 12.32
CA HIS A 5 -16.47 -24.18 11.72
C HIS A 5 -17.04 -22.84 11.21
N ARG A 6 -16.80 -21.75 11.95
CA ARG A 6 -16.94 -20.39 11.43
C ARG A 6 -15.89 -20.19 10.34
N GLY A 7 -16.34 -19.97 9.11
CA GLY A 7 -15.49 -19.72 7.94
C GLY A 7 -14.64 -18.47 8.14
N ARG A 8 -13.32 -18.65 8.22
CA ARG A 8 -12.33 -17.58 8.09
C ARG A 8 -12.31 -17.15 6.62
N THR A 9 -12.84 -15.98 6.31
CA THR A 9 -12.64 -15.30 5.01
C THR A 9 -11.29 -14.59 4.96
N GLY A 10 -10.24 -15.30 5.35
CA GLY A 10 -8.86 -14.89 5.09
C GLY A 10 -8.47 -15.36 3.70
N VAL A 11 -7.61 -14.62 3.01
CA VAL A 11 -6.98 -15.07 1.77
C VAL A 11 -6.33 -16.43 2.08
N ILE A 12 -6.86 -17.54 1.57
CA ILE A 12 -6.28 -18.87 1.78
C ILE A 12 -5.04 -18.95 0.89
N ILE A 13 -3.92 -18.41 1.37
CA ILE A 13 -2.62 -18.67 0.77
C ILE A 13 -2.18 -20.01 1.32
N ASN A 14 -2.26 -21.04 0.48
CA ASN A 14 -1.80 -22.37 0.81
C ASN A 14 -0.26 -22.39 0.82
N TRP A 15 0.34 -21.82 1.87
CA TRP A 15 1.75 -21.97 2.13
C TRP A 15 2.01 -23.45 2.45
N ARG A 16 2.47 -24.21 1.46
CA ARG A 16 2.90 -25.61 1.64
C ARG A 16 4.05 -25.76 2.65
N VAL A 17 4.60 -24.65 3.13
CA VAL A 17 5.64 -24.60 4.16
C VAL A 17 5.23 -23.52 5.18
N ARG A 18 4.68 -23.92 6.33
CA ARG A 18 4.89 -23.09 7.52
C ARG A 18 6.36 -23.29 7.89
N PRO A 19 7.19 -22.25 7.92
CA PRO A 19 8.59 -22.45 8.23
C PRO A 19 8.67 -23.08 9.63
N ALA A 20 9.11 -24.34 9.70
CA ALA A 20 9.42 -24.96 10.98
C ALA A 20 10.46 -24.12 11.76
N ASP A 21 11.25 -23.35 11.00
CA ASP A 21 12.36 -22.51 11.41
C ASP A 21 11.97 -21.17 12.04
N LEU A 22 10.69 -20.76 11.99
CA LEU A 22 10.20 -19.56 12.68
C LEU A 22 9.60 -19.86 14.06
N ARG A 23 9.52 -21.14 14.46
CA ARG A 23 8.98 -21.51 15.78
C ARG A 23 9.88 -20.96 16.88
N GLY A 24 9.29 -20.13 17.76
CA GLY A 24 9.99 -19.52 18.89
C GLY A 24 10.76 -18.23 18.55
N ALA A 25 10.84 -17.83 17.28
CA ALA A 25 11.44 -16.55 16.91
C ALA A 25 10.48 -15.40 17.25
N ARG A 26 11.00 -14.33 17.87
CA ARG A 26 10.23 -13.10 18.08
C ARG A 26 10.24 -12.28 16.79
N VAL A 27 9.06 -12.10 16.19
CA VAL A 27 8.91 -11.42 14.90
C VAL A 27 8.27 -10.05 15.08
N ALA A 28 8.87 -9.02 14.50
CA ALA A 28 8.27 -7.70 14.34
C ALA A 28 7.79 -7.53 12.89
N LEU A 29 6.51 -7.22 12.72
CA LEU A 29 5.98 -6.68 11.47
C LEU A 29 6.07 -5.16 11.53
N VAL A 30 6.60 -4.52 10.49
CA VAL A 30 6.66 -3.06 10.42
C VAL A 30 5.98 -2.58 9.15
N HIS A 31 5.02 -1.67 9.27
CA HIS A 31 4.30 -1.08 8.14
C HIS A 31 4.34 0.44 8.19
N ASP A 32 4.18 1.11 7.04
CA ASP A 32 4.26 2.58 7.01
C ASP A 32 3.08 3.24 7.73
N TRP A 33 1.85 2.88 7.39
CA TRP A 33 0.65 3.40 8.06
C TRP A 33 -0.58 2.53 7.78
N LEU A 34 -1.49 2.45 8.74
CA LEU A 34 -2.73 1.67 8.65
C LEU A 34 -3.92 2.61 8.56
N THR A 35 -4.19 3.14 7.36
CA THR A 35 -5.27 4.13 7.10
C THR A 35 -6.43 3.59 6.27
N GLY A 36 -6.36 2.33 5.84
CA GLY A 36 -7.33 1.70 4.96
C GLY A 36 -6.75 0.45 4.31
N MET A 37 -7.59 -0.53 3.96
CA MET A 37 -7.14 -1.72 3.24
C MET A 37 -6.79 -1.41 1.77
N ARG A 38 -5.51 -1.53 1.40
CA ARG A 38 -5.02 -1.48 0.02
C ARG A 38 -4.04 -2.64 -0.23
N GLY A 39 -3.33 -2.60 -1.35
CA GLY A 39 -2.43 -3.68 -1.75
C GLY A 39 -1.29 -3.94 -0.76
N GLY A 40 -0.83 -2.91 -0.03
CA GLY A 40 0.22 -3.08 0.98
C GLY A 40 -0.30 -3.80 2.22
N GLU A 41 -1.47 -3.40 2.69
CA GLU A 41 -2.12 -3.96 3.87
C GLU A 41 -2.59 -5.41 3.61
N LYS A 42 -2.96 -5.76 2.37
CA LYS A 42 -3.22 -7.16 1.97
C LYS A 42 -1.97 -8.04 2.07
N VAL A 43 -0.80 -7.51 1.71
CA VAL A 43 0.47 -8.24 1.88
C VAL A 43 0.81 -8.34 3.37
N LEU A 44 0.62 -7.27 4.13
CA LEU A 44 0.84 -7.28 5.57
C LEU A 44 -0.06 -8.31 6.27
N GLU A 45 -1.34 -8.40 5.91
CA GLU A 45 -2.27 -9.41 6.41
C GLU A 45 -1.80 -10.83 6.10
N ALA A 46 -1.34 -11.09 4.86
CA ALA A 46 -0.76 -12.37 4.50
C ALA A 46 0.51 -12.73 5.31
N LEU A 47 1.32 -11.73 5.67
CA LEU A 47 2.46 -11.93 6.57
C LEU A 47 2.01 -12.18 8.01
N ALA A 48 0.99 -11.46 8.49
CA ALA A 48 0.40 -11.69 9.81
C ALA A 48 -0.16 -13.12 9.96
N ASP A 49 -0.77 -13.66 8.90
CA ASP A 49 -1.26 -15.05 8.89
C ASP A 49 -0.12 -16.08 9.01
N LEU A 50 1.09 -15.75 8.51
CA LEU A 50 2.28 -16.59 8.61
C LEU A 50 2.92 -16.54 10.01
N VAL A 51 2.86 -15.38 10.66
CA VAL A 51 3.45 -15.12 11.98
C VAL A 51 2.40 -14.49 12.91
N PRO A 52 1.40 -15.27 13.36
CA PRO A 52 0.25 -14.74 14.08
C PRO A 52 0.59 -14.12 15.44
N ASP A 53 1.72 -14.51 16.04
CA ASP A 53 2.21 -13.99 17.32
C ASP A 53 3.15 -12.77 17.16
N ALA A 54 3.27 -12.22 15.94
CA ALA A 54 4.16 -11.10 15.68
C ALA A 54 3.66 -9.79 16.31
N SER A 55 4.59 -8.93 16.72
CA SER A 55 4.27 -7.56 17.12
C SER A 55 4.22 -6.65 15.90
N LEU A 56 3.13 -5.91 15.72
CA LEU A 56 2.95 -4.99 14.60
C LEU A 56 3.31 -3.56 14.99
N PHE A 57 4.24 -2.94 14.28
CA PHE A 57 4.64 -1.54 14.40
C PHE A 57 4.20 -0.74 13.17
N THR A 58 3.75 0.49 13.38
CA THR A 58 3.31 1.37 12.29
C THR A 58 3.48 2.84 12.64
N LEU A 59 3.76 3.72 11.66
CA LEU A 59 3.90 5.15 11.97
C LEU A 59 2.58 5.77 12.45
N LEU A 60 1.48 5.27 11.89
CA LEU A 60 0.12 5.74 12.14
C LEU A 60 -0.88 4.59 12.02
N HIS A 61 -1.92 4.60 12.83
CA HIS A 61 -3.07 3.70 12.73
C HIS A 61 -4.39 4.46 12.91
N VAL A 62 -5.33 4.17 12.02
CA VAL A 62 -6.73 4.61 12.13
C VAL A 62 -7.56 3.39 12.54
N PRO A 63 -8.06 3.33 13.79
CA PRO A 63 -8.83 2.18 14.25
C PRO A 63 -10.03 1.86 13.36
N GLY A 64 -10.19 0.58 13.03
CA GLY A 64 -11.26 0.08 12.18
C GLY A 64 -11.04 0.31 10.68
N ALA A 65 -9.88 0.83 10.27
CA ALA A 65 -9.56 1.04 8.86
C ALA A 65 -8.92 -0.19 8.18
N VAL A 66 -8.41 -1.15 8.97
CA VAL A 66 -7.80 -2.38 8.47
C VAL A 66 -8.60 -3.61 8.91
N SER A 67 -8.20 -4.78 8.43
CA SER A 67 -8.93 -6.01 8.69
C SER A 67 -8.92 -6.40 10.18
N PRO A 68 -9.90 -7.19 10.65
CA PRO A 68 -9.91 -7.70 12.02
C PRO A 68 -8.64 -8.47 12.40
N CYS A 69 -7.98 -9.12 11.44
CA CYS A 69 -6.71 -9.80 11.65
C CYS A 69 -5.62 -8.81 12.09
N LEU A 70 -5.46 -7.71 11.35
CA LEU A 70 -4.46 -6.68 11.67
C LEU A 70 -4.82 -5.86 12.91
N GLU A 71 -6.11 -5.61 13.15
CA GLU A 71 -6.57 -4.95 14.38
C GLU A 71 -6.28 -5.79 15.63
N ALA A 72 -6.40 -7.13 15.54
CA ALA A 72 -6.14 -8.04 16.65
C ALA A 72 -4.67 -8.00 17.13
N LEU A 73 -3.73 -7.62 16.27
CA LEU A 73 -2.31 -7.46 16.62
C LEU A 73 -2.02 -6.21 17.47
N ARG A 74 -3.01 -5.33 17.68
CA ARG A 74 -2.89 -4.08 18.46
C ARG A 74 -1.66 -3.26 18.06
N PRO A 75 -1.69 -2.62 16.88
CA PRO A 75 -0.53 -1.94 16.30
C PRO A 75 0.15 -0.96 17.27
N ARG A 76 1.46 -1.14 17.48
CA ARG A 76 2.32 -0.18 18.19
C ARG A 76 2.61 0.99 17.27
N VAL A 77 2.23 2.19 17.70
CA VAL A 77 2.28 3.41 16.88
C VAL A 77 3.46 4.30 17.23
N SER A 78 3.92 5.11 16.27
CA SER A 78 4.95 6.13 16.53
C SER A 78 4.39 7.41 17.16
N PHE A 79 5.26 8.33 17.56
CA PHE A 79 4.84 9.66 18.07
C PHE A 79 3.99 10.46 17.07
N VAL A 80 4.10 10.16 15.76
CA VAL A 80 3.30 10.82 14.71
C VAL A 80 1.80 10.64 14.94
N GLN A 81 1.39 9.55 15.59
CA GLN A 81 -0.01 9.29 15.95
C GLN A 81 -0.61 10.43 16.80
N TYR A 82 0.21 11.06 17.64
CA TYR A 82 -0.23 12.05 18.62
C TYR A 82 -0.12 13.50 18.12
N LEU A 83 0.29 13.69 16.86
CA LEU A 83 0.33 15.02 16.25
C LEU A 83 -1.08 15.51 15.89
N PRO A 84 -1.30 16.85 15.81
CA PRO A 84 -2.61 17.41 15.52
C PRO A 84 -3.24 16.89 14.22
N ASP A 85 -4.45 16.31 14.31
CA ASP A 85 -5.20 15.82 13.14
C ASP A 85 -4.40 14.78 12.30
N ALA A 86 -3.57 13.95 12.95
CA ALA A 86 -2.69 12.98 12.29
C ALA A 86 -3.41 12.09 11.27
N ARG A 87 -4.63 11.62 11.59
CA ARG A 87 -5.46 10.82 10.68
C ARG A 87 -5.66 11.47 9.30
N ARG A 88 -5.85 12.79 9.24
CA ARG A 88 -6.10 13.51 7.99
C ARG A 88 -4.83 14.13 7.42
N ARG A 89 -3.86 14.45 8.28
CA ARG A 89 -2.68 15.26 7.92
C ARG A 89 -1.36 14.50 7.87
N TYR A 90 -1.32 13.19 8.13
CA TYR A 90 -0.07 12.42 8.19
C TYR A 90 0.87 12.64 6.99
N ARG A 91 0.35 12.86 5.78
CA ARG A 91 1.16 13.16 4.58
C ARG A 91 2.01 14.43 4.71
N TRP A 92 1.56 15.40 5.52
CA TRP A 92 2.31 16.61 5.84
C TRP A 92 3.43 16.35 6.85
N TYR A 93 3.36 15.24 7.60
CA TYR A 93 4.39 14.83 8.56
C TYR A 93 5.48 13.95 7.95
N VAL A 94 5.56 13.87 6.62
CA VAL A 94 6.56 13.05 5.91
C VAL A 94 8.00 13.37 6.32
N GLY A 95 8.28 14.62 6.70
CA GLY A 95 9.60 15.04 7.21
C GLY A 95 9.95 14.47 8.59
N LEU A 96 8.95 14.03 9.36
CA LEU A 96 9.12 13.44 10.70
C LEU A 96 9.21 11.92 10.67
N PHE A 97 8.83 11.28 9.55
CA PHE A 97 8.86 9.82 9.42
C PHE A 97 10.24 9.20 9.64
N PRO A 98 11.37 9.82 9.23
CA PRO A 98 12.69 9.34 9.59
C PRO A 98 12.89 9.17 11.09
N ALA A 99 12.60 10.20 11.89
CA ALA A 99 12.72 10.14 13.34
C ALA A 99 11.72 9.13 13.94
N ALA A 100 10.49 9.11 13.42
CA ALA A 100 9.43 8.25 13.93
C ALA A 100 9.71 6.76 13.73
N VAL A 101 10.29 6.37 12.58
CA VAL A 101 10.60 4.97 12.30
C VAL A 101 11.85 4.48 13.03
N GLU A 102 12.82 5.37 13.26
CA GLU A 102 14.08 5.04 13.94
C GLU A 102 13.91 4.90 15.47
N GLN A 103 12.80 5.41 16.02
CA GLN A 103 12.46 5.30 17.45
C GLN A 103 11.74 4.02 17.85
N PHE A 104 11.37 3.15 16.89
CA PHE A 104 10.81 1.85 17.26
C PHE A 104 11.86 1.00 17.97
N ASP A 105 11.54 0.59 19.19
CA ASP A 105 12.35 -0.39 19.92
C ASP A 105 12.09 -1.79 19.33
N LEU A 106 13.13 -2.32 18.69
CA LEU A 106 13.11 -3.64 18.06
C LEU A 106 14.16 -4.58 18.68
N ASP A 107 14.70 -4.26 19.86
CA ASP A 107 15.84 -4.99 20.43
C ASP A 107 15.49 -6.42 20.86
N GLU A 108 14.23 -6.65 21.23
CA GLU A 108 13.74 -7.98 21.59
C GLU A 108 13.57 -8.90 20.38
N PHE A 109 13.43 -8.40 19.15
CA PHE A 109 13.07 -9.26 18.02
C PHE A 109 14.28 -9.96 17.40
N ASP A 110 14.04 -11.17 16.88
CA ASP A 110 15.03 -11.97 16.16
C ASP A 110 14.89 -11.75 14.64
N LEU A 111 13.68 -11.38 14.19
CA LEU A 111 13.34 -11.12 12.81
C LEU A 111 12.43 -9.89 12.68
N VAL A 112 12.80 -8.99 11.78
CA VAL A 112 12.01 -7.83 11.37
C VAL A 112 11.56 -8.03 9.93
N LEU A 113 10.24 -8.04 9.73
CA LEU A 113 9.59 -8.09 8.42
C LEU A 113 8.93 -6.74 8.16
N SER A 114 9.57 -5.90 7.35
CA SER A 114 8.99 -4.62 6.96
C SER A 114 8.22 -4.74 5.64
N THR A 115 7.07 -4.08 5.56
CA THR A 115 6.31 -3.89 4.33
C THR A 115 6.29 -2.39 4.05
N SER A 116 7.05 -1.96 3.03
CA SER A 116 7.39 -0.54 2.90
C SER A 116 7.17 0.01 1.50
N HIS A 117 6.57 1.19 1.47
CA HIS A 117 6.50 2.13 0.37
C HIS A 117 6.99 3.53 0.78
N CYS A 118 7.33 3.70 2.06
CA CYS A 118 7.88 4.93 2.62
C CYS A 118 9.10 4.65 3.52
N ALA A 119 8.92 4.67 4.84
CA ALA A 119 9.98 4.75 5.83
C ALA A 119 10.19 3.44 6.61
N ALA A 120 9.20 2.53 6.65
CA ALA A 120 9.26 1.27 7.39
C ALA A 120 10.50 0.42 7.09
N LYS A 121 11.04 0.48 5.86
CA LYS A 121 12.30 -0.21 5.49
C LYS A 121 13.54 0.30 6.23
N SER A 122 13.45 1.45 6.88
CA SER A 122 14.57 2.15 7.51
C SER A 122 14.62 1.95 9.01
N VAL A 123 13.78 1.09 9.61
CA VAL A 123 13.85 0.79 11.05
C VAL A 123 15.26 0.44 11.51
N VAL A 124 15.57 0.84 12.73
CA VAL A 124 16.79 0.44 13.41
C VAL A 124 16.50 -0.86 14.15
N ARG A 125 17.33 -1.87 13.90
CA ARG A 125 17.23 -3.18 14.55
C ARG A 125 18.48 -3.47 15.34
N ALA A 126 18.37 -4.32 16.36
CA ALA A 126 19.55 -4.90 17.00
C ALA A 126 20.45 -5.62 15.97
N GLY A 127 21.76 -5.62 16.21
CA GLY A 127 22.74 -6.23 15.31
C GLY A 127 22.49 -7.72 15.03
N ARG A 128 21.91 -8.43 16.01
CA ARG A 128 21.57 -9.86 15.94
C ARG A 128 20.33 -10.18 15.09
N ALA A 129 19.39 -9.23 14.98
CA ALA A 129 18.13 -9.47 14.28
C ALA A 129 18.35 -9.47 12.76
N ARG A 130 17.56 -10.26 12.02
CA ARG A 130 17.53 -10.18 10.56
C ARG A 130 16.43 -9.25 10.10
N HIS A 131 16.67 -8.47 9.05
CA HIS A 131 15.70 -7.56 8.47
C HIS A 131 15.42 -7.90 7.00
N VAL A 132 14.18 -8.31 6.74
CA VAL A 132 13.66 -8.52 5.39
C VAL A 132 12.62 -7.45 5.09
N CYS A 133 12.77 -6.76 3.96
CA CYS A 133 11.84 -5.72 3.52
C CYS A 133 11.09 -6.17 2.27
N TYR A 134 9.79 -6.37 2.37
CA TYR A 134 8.89 -6.41 1.21
C TYR A 134 8.61 -4.97 0.75
N CYS A 135 9.38 -4.51 -0.23
CA CYS A 135 9.29 -3.16 -0.75
C CYS A 135 8.25 -3.10 -1.87
N HIS A 136 7.15 -2.37 -1.65
CA HIS A 136 6.14 -2.13 -2.67
C HIS A 136 6.61 -1.13 -3.72
N THR A 137 7.50 -0.22 -3.33
CA THR A 137 8.20 0.75 -4.17
C THR A 137 9.12 1.60 -3.29
N PRO A 138 10.33 1.97 -3.75
CA PRO A 138 11.02 3.12 -3.20
C PRO A 138 10.13 4.38 -3.26
N MET A 139 10.37 5.36 -2.39
CA MET A 139 9.54 6.57 -2.23
C MET A 139 9.39 7.40 -3.52
N ARG A 140 8.42 7.05 -4.38
CA ARG A 140 8.29 7.64 -5.73
C ARG A 140 8.27 9.16 -5.73
N TYR A 141 7.55 9.77 -4.78
CA TYR A 141 7.45 11.23 -4.68
C TYR A 141 8.74 11.92 -4.22
N ALA A 142 9.67 11.19 -3.58
CA ALA A 142 10.98 11.72 -3.22
C ALA A 142 12.01 11.54 -4.36
N TRP A 143 11.81 10.54 -5.22
CA TRP A 143 12.75 10.14 -6.27
C TRP A 143 12.33 10.61 -7.68
N ASP A 144 11.32 9.98 -8.29
CA ASP A 144 11.02 10.11 -9.73
C ASP A 144 9.67 10.74 -10.05
N GLN A 145 8.82 10.98 -9.06
CA GLN A 145 7.46 11.47 -9.24
C GLN A 145 7.18 12.77 -8.48
N PHE A 146 8.21 13.47 -8.01
CA PHE A 146 8.03 14.72 -7.24
C PHE A 146 7.05 15.69 -7.90
N ASP A 147 7.22 15.98 -9.19
CA ASP A 147 6.37 16.94 -9.90
C ASP A 147 4.92 16.45 -10.09
N ASN A 148 4.70 15.13 -10.17
CA ASN A 148 3.36 14.55 -10.21
C ASN A 148 2.58 14.71 -8.91
N TYR A 149 3.26 14.99 -7.78
CA TYR A 149 2.63 15.20 -6.47
C TYR A 149 2.69 16.66 -6.03
N PHE A 150 3.81 17.34 -6.25
CA PHE A 150 4.16 18.64 -5.70
C PHE A 150 4.63 19.66 -6.76
N GLY A 151 4.26 19.47 -8.03
CA GLY A 151 4.60 20.39 -9.11
C GLY A 151 4.15 21.83 -8.82
N PRO A 152 4.79 22.86 -9.44
CA PRO A 152 4.51 24.27 -9.15
C PRO A 152 3.04 24.65 -9.30
N GLN A 153 2.35 24.03 -10.26
CA GLN A 153 0.92 24.22 -10.52
C GLN A 153 0.01 23.75 -9.37
N ARG A 154 0.50 22.87 -8.47
CA ARG A 154 -0.28 22.33 -7.35
C ARG A 154 -0.01 23.02 -6.02
N VAL A 155 1.23 23.43 -5.78
CA VAL A 155 1.66 23.93 -4.46
C VAL A 155 2.15 25.36 -4.47
N GLY A 156 2.36 25.96 -5.65
CA GLY A 156 2.97 27.27 -5.82
C GLY A 156 4.51 27.23 -5.89
N PRO A 157 5.17 28.22 -6.53
CA PRO A 157 6.59 28.18 -6.84
C PRO A 157 7.49 28.19 -5.59
N LEU A 158 7.14 28.97 -4.56
CA LEU A 158 7.92 29.05 -3.32
C LEU A 158 7.88 27.74 -2.52
N ARG A 159 6.69 27.16 -2.36
CA ARG A 159 6.52 25.85 -1.70
C ARG A 159 7.15 24.72 -2.50
N ASN A 160 7.11 24.77 -3.82
CA ASN A 160 7.80 23.80 -4.68
C ASN A 160 9.30 23.78 -4.40
N ARG A 161 9.95 24.94 -4.30
CA ARG A 161 11.39 25.02 -3.95
C ARG A 161 11.69 24.42 -2.58
N LEU A 162 10.89 24.78 -1.56
CA LEU A 162 11.05 24.23 -0.21
C LEU A 162 10.87 22.71 -0.19
N PHE A 163 9.83 22.20 -0.87
CA PHE A 163 9.59 20.77 -0.97
C PHE A 163 10.71 20.05 -1.73
N ARG A 164 11.26 20.61 -2.82
CA ARG A 164 12.40 19.98 -3.51
C ARG A 164 13.59 19.77 -2.57
N LEU A 165 13.89 20.74 -1.71
CA LEU A 165 14.95 20.59 -0.72
C LEU A 165 14.61 19.54 0.35
N ALA A 166 13.38 19.55 0.87
CA ALA A 166 12.94 18.59 1.87
C ALA A 166 12.94 17.16 1.32
N PHE A 167 12.40 16.93 0.12
CA PHE A 167 12.30 15.63 -0.50
C PHE A 167 13.65 15.11 -1.02
N SER A 168 14.58 15.98 -1.42
CA SER A 168 15.96 15.55 -1.74
C SER A 168 16.73 15.12 -0.49
N ARG A 169 16.51 15.77 0.66
CA ARG A 169 17.02 15.27 1.96
C ARG A 169 16.40 13.93 2.32
N LEU A 170 15.08 13.79 2.15
CA LEU A 170 14.38 12.54 2.40
C LEU A 170 14.88 11.41 1.50
N ALA A 171 15.10 11.66 0.21
CA ALA A 171 15.66 10.68 -0.73
C ALA A 171 17.08 10.27 -0.33
N ARG A 172 17.92 11.22 0.12
CA ARG A 172 19.26 10.89 0.65
C ARG A 172 19.20 10.02 1.89
N TRP A 173 18.34 10.35 2.85
CA TRP A 173 18.12 9.50 4.04
C TRP A 173 17.59 8.12 3.63
N ASP A 174 16.66 8.06 2.69
CA ASP A 174 16.08 6.82 2.18
C ASP A 174 17.15 5.91 1.55
N ALA A 175 18.05 6.45 0.73
CA ALA A 175 19.19 5.70 0.19
C ALA A 175 20.21 5.32 1.26
N ALA A 176 20.58 6.24 2.15
CA ALA A 176 21.58 6.02 3.19
C ALA A 176 21.18 4.89 4.16
N THR A 177 19.88 4.69 4.36
CA THR A 177 19.34 3.65 5.24
C THR A 177 19.10 2.31 4.53
N ALA A 178 19.32 2.21 3.22
CA ALA A 178 19.06 0.98 2.47
C ALA A 178 19.96 -0.20 2.89
N GLY A 179 21.13 0.08 3.45
CA GLY A 179 22.03 -0.94 4.02
C GLY A 179 21.48 -1.63 5.28
N ARG A 180 20.46 -1.07 5.94
CA ARG A 180 19.85 -1.65 7.15
C ARG A 180 18.98 -2.89 6.84
N VAL A 181 18.63 -3.09 5.57
CA VAL A 181 17.87 -4.26 5.11
C VAL A 181 18.85 -5.34 4.65
N ASP A 182 18.77 -6.50 5.27
CA ASP A 182 19.56 -7.67 4.89
C ASP A 182 19.10 -8.23 3.53
N ARG A 183 17.78 -8.32 3.33
CA ARG A 183 17.17 -8.82 2.08
C ARG A 183 15.97 -7.99 1.65
N TYR A 184 15.99 -7.54 0.39
CA TYR A 184 14.82 -6.94 -0.24
C TYR A 184 14.01 -8.00 -0.99
N VAL A 185 12.69 -7.88 -0.85
CA VAL A 185 11.70 -8.57 -1.66
C VAL A 185 10.90 -7.51 -2.42
N ALA A 186 10.73 -7.69 -3.71
CA ALA A 186 9.97 -6.78 -4.57
C ALA A 186 8.70 -7.47 -5.08
N ASN A 187 7.62 -6.72 -5.20
CA ASN A 187 6.34 -7.22 -5.76
C ASN A 187 6.39 -7.48 -7.28
N SER A 188 7.42 -6.99 -7.97
CA SER A 188 7.56 -7.01 -9.43
C SER A 188 9.00 -6.72 -9.85
N HIS A 189 9.35 -7.12 -11.08
CA HIS A 189 10.63 -6.76 -11.70
C HIS A 189 10.82 -5.25 -11.85
N HIS A 190 9.75 -4.48 -12.08
CA HIS A 190 9.83 -3.02 -12.15
C HIS A 190 10.27 -2.41 -10.82
N VAL A 191 9.74 -2.91 -9.70
CA VAL A 191 10.14 -2.44 -8.37
C VAL A 191 11.53 -2.94 -8.00
N ALA A 192 11.91 -4.17 -8.39
CA ALA A 192 13.28 -4.66 -8.23
C ALA A 192 14.29 -3.75 -8.96
N ALA A 193 14.00 -3.34 -10.20
CA ALA A 193 14.84 -2.42 -10.95
C ALA A 193 14.96 -1.04 -10.26
N ARG A 194 13.90 -0.56 -9.61
CA ARG A 194 13.93 0.68 -8.81
C ARG A 194 14.77 0.53 -7.54
N ILE A 195 14.67 -0.59 -6.84
CA ILE A 195 15.50 -0.89 -5.67
C ILE A 195 16.98 -0.91 -6.10
N ARG A 196 17.31 -1.57 -7.20
CA ARG A 196 18.67 -1.54 -7.75
C ARG A 196 19.13 -0.12 -8.09
N ARG A 197 18.29 0.68 -8.76
CA ARG A 197 18.62 2.04 -9.17
C ARG A 197 18.83 3.00 -7.99
N TYR A 198 17.93 3.01 -7.01
CA TYR A 198 17.94 4.02 -5.94
C TYR A 198 18.69 3.58 -4.69
N TYR A 199 18.71 2.28 -4.41
CA TYR A 199 19.33 1.74 -3.20
C TYR A 199 20.64 1.01 -3.49
N ASN A 200 20.97 0.73 -4.76
CA ASN A 200 22.11 -0.11 -5.14
C ASN A 200 22.06 -1.48 -4.44
N ARG A 201 20.85 -2.08 -4.40
CA ARG A 201 20.57 -3.37 -3.77
C ARG A 201 19.83 -4.28 -4.74
N GLU A 202 20.05 -5.58 -4.60
CA GLU A 202 19.27 -6.59 -5.30
C GLU A 202 18.02 -6.97 -4.51
N ALA A 203 16.96 -7.34 -5.21
CA ALA A 203 15.70 -7.77 -4.62
C ALA A 203 15.18 -9.03 -5.29
N THR A 204 14.77 -10.01 -4.48
CA THR A 204 14.04 -11.19 -4.98
C THR A 204 12.62 -10.77 -5.34
N VAL A 205 12.13 -11.17 -6.51
CA VAL A 205 10.75 -10.89 -6.90
C VAL A 205 9.83 -11.95 -6.33
N VAL A 206 8.90 -11.55 -5.48
CA VAL A 206 7.80 -12.37 -4.98
C VAL A 206 6.52 -11.59 -5.23
N HIS A 207 5.66 -12.10 -6.09
CA HIS A 207 4.41 -11.44 -6.43
C HIS A 207 3.45 -11.37 -5.22
N PRO A 208 2.66 -10.29 -5.10
CA PRO A 208 1.72 -10.16 -4.00
C PRO A 208 0.65 -11.26 -4.08
N PRO A 209 0.13 -11.72 -2.94
CA PRO A 209 -0.88 -12.76 -2.93
C PRO A 209 -2.21 -12.25 -3.51
N VAL A 210 -2.95 -13.17 -4.12
CA VAL A 210 -4.30 -12.96 -4.64
C VAL A 210 -5.20 -14.09 -4.17
N ASP A 211 -6.41 -13.75 -3.75
CA ASP A 211 -7.42 -14.74 -3.37
C ASP A 211 -8.01 -15.37 -4.63
N THR A 212 -7.41 -16.47 -5.10
CA THR A 212 -7.86 -17.17 -6.32
C THR A 212 -9.15 -17.95 -6.11
N ALA A 213 -9.59 -18.17 -4.87
CA ALA A 213 -10.90 -18.77 -4.59
C ALA A 213 -12.00 -17.74 -4.84
N PHE A 214 -11.82 -16.52 -4.32
CA PHE A 214 -12.72 -15.40 -4.56
C PHE A 214 -12.65 -14.88 -6.00
N PHE A 215 -11.43 -14.60 -6.50
CA PHE A 215 -11.18 -14.16 -7.87
C PHE A 215 -11.04 -15.37 -8.79
N SER A 216 -12.18 -16.01 -9.09
CA SER A 216 -12.27 -17.12 -10.03
C SER A 216 -13.30 -16.83 -11.13
N PRO A 217 -13.08 -17.32 -12.37
CA PRO A 217 -14.11 -17.26 -13.40
C PRO A 217 -15.35 -18.01 -12.93
N ASN A 218 -16.51 -17.36 -12.93
CA ASN A 218 -17.78 -17.96 -12.50
C ASN A 218 -18.51 -18.73 -13.61
N GLY A 219 -17.88 -18.93 -14.78
CA GLY A 219 -18.45 -19.61 -15.93
C GLY A 219 -19.40 -18.76 -16.79
N SER A 220 -19.77 -17.56 -16.35
CA SER A 220 -20.61 -16.66 -17.15
C SER A 220 -19.83 -16.06 -18.33
N PRO A 221 -20.47 -15.82 -19.49
CA PRO A 221 -19.83 -15.12 -20.58
C PRO A 221 -19.42 -13.70 -20.16
N PRO A 222 -18.29 -13.18 -20.67
CA PRO A 222 -17.87 -11.82 -20.37
C PRO A 222 -18.90 -10.81 -20.89
N GLY A 223 -19.18 -9.76 -20.12
CA GLY A 223 -20.05 -8.68 -20.56
C GLY A 223 -19.41 -7.81 -21.64
N SER A 224 -20.22 -7.13 -22.45
CA SER A 224 -19.77 -6.22 -23.52
C SER A 224 -19.35 -4.85 -22.98
N TYR A 225 -18.32 -4.82 -22.13
CA TYR A 225 -17.75 -3.60 -21.56
C TYR A 225 -16.28 -3.80 -21.13
N PHE A 226 -15.54 -2.71 -21.03
CA PHE A 226 -14.27 -2.67 -20.30
C PHE A 226 -14.48 -2.29 -18.84
N LEU A 227 -13.63 -2.80 -17.94
CA LEU A 227 -13.68 -2.51 -16.51
C LEU A 227 -12.33 -1.94 -16.04
N ILE A 228 -12.39 -0.87 -15.26
CA ILE A 228 -11.25 -0.35 -14.51
C ILE A 228 -11.58 -0.40 -13.02
N VAL A 229 -10.70 -1.05 -12.26
CA VAL A 229 -10.74 -1.05 -10.79
C VAL A 229 -9.49 -0.32 -10.28
N SER A 230 -9.64 0.92 -9.80
CA SER A 230 -8.50 1.72 -9.35
C SER A 230 -8.95 2.85 -8.42
N ALA A 231 -8.07 3.26 -7.50
CA ALA A 231 -8.19 4.58 -6.89
C ALA A 231 -8.19 5.67 -7.98
N LEU A 232 -9.06 6.67 -7.82
CA LEU A 232 -9.24 7.78 -8.77
C LEU A 232 -8.28 8.91 -8.44
N VAL A 233 -7.03 8.75 -8.85
CA VAL A 233 -5.90 9.66 -8.57
C VAL A 233 -5.15 9.99 -9.87
N PRO A 234 -4.56 11.20 -9.98
CA PRO A 234 -4.05 11.71 -11.26
C PRO A 234 -3.06 10.81 -11.99
N TYR A 235 -2.17 10.13 -11.25
CA TYR A 235 -1.15 9.28 -11.89
C TYR A 235 -1.73 7.99 -12.49
N LYS A 236 -2.98 7.62 -12.18
CA LYS A 236 -3.66 6.44 -12.73
C LYS A 236 -4.25 6.67 -14.12
N ARG A 237 -4.30 7.92 -14.58
CA ARG A 237 -4.66 8.30 -15.95
C ARG A 237 -5.97 7.69 -16.46
N ILE A 238 -7.01 7.72 -15.64
CA ILE A 238 -8.32 7.10 -15.94
C ILE A 238 -8.95 7.76 -17.19
N GLU A 239 -8.69 9.04 -17.39
CA GLU A 239 -9.12 9.83 -18.55
C GLU A 239 -8.64 9.24 -19.88
N MET A 240 -7.46 8.61 -19.90
CA MET A 240 -6.91 7.97 -21.09
C MET A 240 -7.76 6.76 -21.51
N ALA A 241 -8.16 5.93 -20.55
CA ALA A 241 -9.03 4.80 -20.83
C ALA A 241 -10.43 5.24 -21.23
N MET A 242 -10.96 6.31 -20.62
CA MET A 242 -12.23 6.90 -21.03
C MET A 242 -12.16 7.40 -22.47
N HIS A 243 -11.06 8.05 -22.87
CA HIS A 243 -10.86 8.50 -24.25
C HIS A 243 -10.79 7.33 -25.22
N ALA A 244 -10.01 6.29 -24.91
CA ALA A 244 -9.91 5.08 -25.74
C ALA A 244 -11.26 4.39 -25.93
N CYS A 245 -12.05 4.23 -24.86
CA CYS A 245 -13.37 3.60 -24.92
C CYS A 245 -14.38 4.44 -25.73
N ARG A 246 -14.31 5.78 -25.65
CA ARG A 246 -15.11 6.67 -26.50
C ARG A 246 -14.79 6.48 -27.98
N LEU A 247 -13.51 6.43 -28.34
CA LEU A 247 -13.10 6.18 -29.73
C LEU A 247 -13.55 4.81 -30.22
N ALA A 248 -13.40 3.78 -29.38
CA ALA A 248 -13.80 2.41 -29.71
C ALA A 248 -15.32 2.18 -29.66
N ARG A 249 -16.11 3.14 -29.17
CA ARG A 249 -17.56 3.01 -28.92
C ARG A 249 -17.91 1.80 -28.04
N VAL A 250 -17.07 1.48 -27.07
CA VAL A 250 -17.29 0.39 -26.10
C VAL A 250 -17.63 0.97 -24.73
N PRO A 251 -18.61 0.41 -24.00
CA PRO A 251 -18.91 0.85 -22.64
C PRO A 251 -17.71 0.65 -21.68
N LEU A 252 -17.47 1.63 -20.80
CA LEU A 252 -16.45 1.54 -19.75
C LEU A 252 -17.11 1.62 -18.37
N ARG A 253 -16.85 0.62 -17.52
CA ARG A 253 -17.21 0.63 -16.10
C ARG A 253 -15.99 1.01 -15.27
N ILE A 254 -16.16 1.94 -14.35
CA ILE A 254 -15.10 2.40 -13.46
C ILE A 254 -15.53 2.13 -12.02
N ALA A 255 -14.74 1.36 -11.29
CA ALA A 255 -14.94 1.04 -9.89
C ALA A 255 -13.76 1.57 -9.07
N GLY A 256 -14.06 2.43 -8.08
CA GLY A 256 -13.08 2.96 -7.15
C GLY A 256 -13.40 4.37 -6.69
N GLU A 257 -12.61 4.85 -5.73
CA GLU A 257 -12.78 6.16 -5.10
C GLU A 257 -11.50 6.97 -5.15
N GLY A 258 -11.64 8.29 -5.06
CA GLY A 258 -10.50 9.20 -4.99
C GLY A 258 -10.90 10.65 -5.29
N PRO A 259 -9.95 11.59 -5.15
CA PRO A 259 -10.19 13.03 -5.33
C PRO A 259 -10.81 13.40 -6.68
N GLU A 260 -10.54 12.61 -7.72
CA GLU A 260 -11.04 12.88 -9.08
C GLU A 260 -12.52 12.52 -9.28
N ARG A 261 -13.19 11.90 -8.30
CA ARG A 261 -14.62 11.58 -8.38
C ARG A 261 -15.51 12.84 -8.51
N GLY A 262 -15.06 13.97 -7.96
CA GLY A 262 -15.79 15.24 -7.94
C GLY A 262 -15.30 16.29 -8.94
N GLY A 263 -14.32 15.98 -9.80
CA GLY A 263 -13.79 16.93 -10.77
C GLY A 263 -14.72 17.10 -11.97
N ALA A 264 -14.99 18.36 -12.37
CA ALA A 264 -15.83 18.77 -13.51
C ALA A 264 -15.34 18.31 -14.91
N ALA A 265 -14.46 17.31 -14.98
CA ALA A 265 -13.88 16.73 -16.19
C ALA A 265 -14.38 15.29 -16.47
N ALA A 266 -15.39 14.80 -15.74
CA ALA A 266 -16.21 13.71 -16.27
C ALA A 266 -17.18 14.31 -17.30
N PRO A 267 -17.00 14.10 -18.61
CA PRO A 267 -18.03 14.49 -19.57
C PRO A 267 -19.34 13.84 -19.13
N ARG A 268 -20.37 14.67 -18.96
CA ARG A 268 -21.73 14.22 -18.66
C ARG A 268 -22.05 13.12 -19.67
N PRO A 269 -22.38 11.89 -19.25
CA PRO A 269 -22.60 10.83 -20.21
C PRO A 269 -23.76 11.22 -21.13
N PRO A 270 -23.69 10.94 -22.44
CA PRO A 270 -24.88 10.95 -23.26
C PRO A 270 -25.91 10.03 -22.59
N ARG A 271 -27.19 10.45 -22.58
CA ARG A 271 -28.29 9.73 -21.93
C ARG A 271 -28.15 8.22 -22.23
N GLY A 272 -27.83 7.42 -21.19
CA GLY A 272 -27.82 5.94 -21.29
C GLY A 272 -26.61 5.15 -20.78
N ALA A 273 -25.47 5.74 -20.35
CA ALA A 273 -24.33 4.89 -19.93
C ALA A 273 -23.34 5.52 -18.93
N VAL A 274 -23.65 5.46 -17.62
CA VAL A 274 -22.66 5.25 -16.54
C VAL A 274 -23.40 4.64 -15.34
N ASN A 275 -23.14 3.37 -15.02
CA ASN A 275 -23.43 2.83 -13.68
C ASN A 275 -22.14 2.88 -12.88
N SER A 276 -22.03 3.88 -11.99
CA SER A 276 -21.04 3.88 -10.92
C SER A 276 -21.48 2.84 -9.89
N VAL A 277 -20.79 1.70 -9.81
CA VAL A 277 -21.07 0.72 -8.76
C VAL A 277 -20.21 1.05 -7.54
N GLY A 278 -20.81 1.79 -6.62
CA GLY A 278 -20.24 2.19 -5.33
C GLY A 278 -21.29 2.96 -4.53
N GLY A 279 -22.24 2.22 -3.95
CA GLY A 279 -23.39 2.74 -3.19
C GLY A 279 -24.68 2.78 -4.02
N ALA A 280 -25.53 1.77 -3.83
CA ALA A 280 -26.88 1.56 -4.38
C ALA A 280 -27.52 2.69 -5.22
N THR A 281 -27.74 2.43 -6.51
CA THR A 281 -29.03 2.76 -7.13
C THR A 281 -29.32 1.76 -8.25
N ALA A 282 -30.24 0.84 -7.98
CA ALA A 282 -30.99 0.16 -9.03
C ALA A 282 -32.13 1.09 -9.44
N ILE A 283 -32.12 1.58 -10.68
CA ILE A 283 -33.36 1.96 -11.36
C ILE A 283 -33.26 1.47 -12.79
N THR A 284 -33.84 0.30 -13.04
CA THR A 284 -34.46 -0.04 -14.31
C THR A 284 -35.96 0.10 -14.12
N ARG A 285 -36.59 1.03 -14.85
CA ARG A 285 -37.92 0.88 -15.47
C ARG A 285 -38.30 2.16 -16.22
N GLY A 286 -38.78 1.98 -17.45
CA GLY A 286 -39.45 2.99 -18.28
C GLY A 286 -38.56 3.64 -19.30
#